data_AF-A0A852X618-F1
#
_entry.id   AF-A0A852X618-F1
#
_cell.length_a   1.000
_cell.length_b   1.000
_cell.length_c   1.000
_cell.angle_alpha   90.00
_cell.angle_beta   90.00
_cell.angle_gamma   90.00
#
_symmetry.space_group_name_H-M   'P 1'
#
loop_
_entity.id
_entity.type
_entity.pdbx_description
1 polymer ?
#
loop_
_entity_poly.entity_id
_entity_poly.type
_entity_poly.pdbx_seq_one_letter_code
_entity_poly.pdbx_strand_id
1 'polypeptide(L)'
;MLAKPRLILALILGGMTGVFTNVLFDSGLRAPAAPGSIIAVLLQTPADTFVGVILSVILSCTVTFLVAAFLLKLDRSEDEGDLSQATASMEAMKGKKSVASGALGGGAGADRERPIHSIVFACDAGMGSSAMGASVLRRKITEAGFDDVTVVNKAISSLGDDYDLVVTHQDLTARAQQRTASATHVSVENFMGSPRYDEIVELLHRTNAGATVGAGAAGAGAAGAGAAGAGAGAAPASSPDDDRDGGEGTDGTDGTKGTSDPVLSTGSIVLGGGASSMTEAIEEAGQLLVRTGAVEPAYVEAMHERETSVSTFMGNGLAIPHGTNEAKGAIRRTAVSFVRYDEPVDWKGKPATFVVGVAGAGDEHLAILAKLAKIFSDKAQVARLEAATSAEEVQEILSSVA
;
A
#
# COMPACT_ATOMS: atom_id res chain seq x y z
N MET A 1 13.87 -3.99 23.87
CA MET A 1 14.93 -3.51 24.80
C MET A 1 15.77 -4.66 25.37
N LEU A 2 16.00 -5.74 24.61
CA LEU A 2 16.77 -6.92 25.07
C LEU A 2 17.72 -7.45 24.00
N ALA A 3 18.30 -6.57 23.16
CA ALA A 3 19.34 -6.98 22.22
C ALA A 3 20.73 -7.07 22.91
N LYS A 4 21.07 -6.15 23.83
CA LYS A 4 22.36 -6.16 24.57
C LYS A 4 22.21 -5.58 25.98
N PRO A 5 22.04 -6.40 27.05
CA PRO A 5 21.84 -5.90 28.41
C PRO A 5 23.02 -5.05 28.93
N ARG A 6 24.22 -5.21 28.35
CA ARG A 6 25.40 -4.38 28.65
C ARG A 6 25.21 -2.90 28.31
N LEU A 7 24.39 -2.56 27.30
CA LEU A 7 24.12 -1.16 26.93
C LEU A 7 23.29 -0.40 27.97
N ILE A 8 22.63 -1.11 28.90
CA ILE A 8 21.94 -0.49 30.04
C ILE A 8 22.94 0.27 30.92
N LEU A 9 24.19 -0.20 31.03
CA LEU A 9 25.24 0.49 31.78
C LEU A 9 25.56 1.88 31.20
N ALA A 10 25.54 2.02 29.86
CA ALA A 10 25.75 3.30 29.20
C ALA A 10 24.61 4.30 29.48
N LEU A 11 23.36 3.80 29.55
CA LEU A 11 22.20 4.61 29.91
C LEU A 11 22.25 5.05 31.38
N ILE A 12 22.60 4.14 32.31
CA ILE A 12 22.73 4.44 33.74
C ILE A 12 23.81 5.51 33.96
N LEU A 13 25.01 5.33 33.38
CA LEU A 13 26.13 6.26 33.57
C LEU A 13 25.84 7.65 32.99
N GLY A 14 25.19 7.73 31.83
CA GLY A 14 24.74 9.01 31.28
C GLY A 14 23.67 9.66 32.16
N GLY A 15 22.70 8.88 32.66
CA GLY A 15 21.69 9.38 33.60
C GLY A 15 22.31 9.94 34.88
N MET A 16 23.28 9.23 35.47
CA MET A 16 24.04 9.69 36.64
C MET A 16 24.79 10.99 36.36
N THR A 17 25.38 11.13 35.17
CA THR A 17 26.08 12.36 34.77
C THR A 17 25.12 13.54 34.66
N GLY A 18 23.96 13.34 34.05
CA GLY A 18 22.93 14.38 33.95
C GLY A 18 22.42 14.84 35.32
N VAL A 19 22.10 13.90 36.21
CA VAL A 19 21.68 14.22 37.60
C VAL A 19 22.78 14.95 38.35
N PHE A 20 24.04 14.50 38.24
CA PHE A 20 25.18 15.14 38.88
C PHE A 20 25.40 16.57 38.39
N THR A 21 25.33 16.81 37.07
CA THR A 21 25.43 18.17 36.51
C THR A 21 24.31 19.07 37.03
N ASN A 22 23.07 18.56 37.12
CA ASN A 22 21.97 19.34 37.65
C ASN A 22 22.17 19.71 39.13
N VAL A 23 22.66 18.78 39.95
CA VAL A 23 23.01 19.03 41.36
C VAL A 23 24.15 20.05 41.48
N LEU A 24 25.18 19.96 40.64
CA LEU A 24 26.33 20.86 40.69
C LEU A 24 25.97 22.32 40.36
N PHE A 25 25.02 22.52 39.44
CA PHE A 25 24.55 23.83 39.00
C PHE A 25 23.29 24.31 39.74
N ASP A 26 22.82 23.57 40.75
CA ASP A 26 21.54 23.81 41.45
C ASP A 26 20.38 24.06 40.48
N SER A 27 20.29 23.22 39.46
CA SER A 27 19.38 23.37 38.32
C SER A 27 18.39 22.22 38.24
N GLY A 28 17.22 22.48 37.64
CA GLY A 28 16.15 21.51 37.56
C GLY A 28 14.91 22.04 36.84
N LEU A 29 13.88 21.21 36.76
CA LEU A 29 12.62 21.56 36.10
C LEU A 29 11.57 21.98 37.14
N ARG A 30 10.71 22.93 36.77
CA ARG A 30 9.59 23.35 37.62
C ARG A 30 8.52 22.27 37.83
N ALA A 31 8.42 21.33 36.89
CA ALA A 31 7.50 20.20 36.91
C ALA A 31 8.05 19.06 36.02
N PRO A 32 7.47 17.86 36.06
CA PRO A 32 7.83 16.79 35.13
C PRO A 32 7.60 17.22 33.67
N ALA A 33 8.58 16.99 32.80
CA ALA A 33 8.44 17.28 31.37
C ALA A 33 7.60 16.19 30.67
N ALA A 34 6.46 16.59 30.10
CA ALA A 34 5.61 15.73 29.27
C ALA A 34 4.99 16.56 28.12
N PRO A 35 4.94 16.06 26.87
CA PRO A 35 5.51 14.80 26.38
C PRO A 35 7.05 14.81 26.37
N GLY A 36 7.68 13.63 26.44
CA GLY A 36 9.14 13.47 26.52
C GLY A 36 9.87 14.04 25.30
N SER A 37 10.23 15.33 25.36
CA SER A 37 10.91 16.07 24.31
C SER A 37 11.83 17.14 24.92
N ILE A 38 12.90 17.49 24.22
CA ILE A 38 13.79 18.58 24.65
C ILE A 38 13.05 19.93 24.72
N ILE A 39 12.02 20.12 23.89
CA ILE A 39 11.17 21.32 23.91
C ILE A 39 10.41 21.39 25.24
N ALA A 40 9.80 20.29 25.69
CA ALA A 40 9.12 20.24 26.98
C ALA A 40 10.07 20.45 28.16
N VAL A 41 11.29 19.92 28.09
CA VAL A 41 12.34 20.16 29.09
C VAL A 41 12.69 21.65 29.15
N LEU A 42 13.02 22.28 28.02
CA LEU A 42 13.38 23.70 27.97
C LEU A 42 12.24 24.63 28.40
N LEU A 43 11.00 24.29 28.05
CA LEU A 43 9.83 25.07 28.45
C LEU A 43 9.59 25.04 29.97
N GLN A 44 9.92 23.91 30.61
CA GLN A 44 9.75 23.74 32.05
C GLN A 44 10.95 24.24 32.87
N THR A 45 12.04 24.63 32.22
CA THR A 45 13.26 25.13 32.85
C THR A 45 13.10 26.57 33.38
N PRO A 46 13.47 26.84 34.64
CA PRO A 46 13.64 28.18 35.18
C PRO A 46 14.58 29.08 34.37
N ALA A 47 14.25 30.37 34.27
CA ALA A 47 14.99 31.34 33.44
C ALA A 47 16.47 31.49 33.85
N ASP A 48 16.76 31.22 35.11
CA ASP A 48 18.05 31.31 35.78
C ASP A 48 18.88 30.01 35.71
N THR A 49 18.28 28.87 35.34
CA THR A 49 18.94 27.55 35.40
C THR A 49 19.12 26.87 34.04
N PHE A 50 18.81 27.57 32.94
CA PHE A 50 18.96 27.06 31.56
C PHE A 50 20.33 26.46 31.26
N VAL A 51 21.39 27.11 31.72
CA VAL A 51 22.77 26.65 31.48
C VAL A 51 23.01 25.29 32.11
N GLY A 52 22.60 25.09 33.37
CA GLY A 52 22.75 23.82 34.08
C GLY A 52 21.96 22.69 33.42
N VAL A 53 20.69 22.96 33.05
CA VAL A 53 19.82 21.97 32.40
C VAL A 53 20.36 21.58 31.02
N ILE A 54 20.76 22.54 30.18
CA ILE A 54 21.31 22.25 28.84
C ILE A 54 22.62 21.46 28.96
N LEU A 55 23.52 21.86 29.86
CA LEU A 55 24.76 21.13 30.10
C LEU A 55 24.50 19.71 30.58
N SER A 56 23.53 19.50 31.47
CA SER A 56 23.19 18.16 31.95
C SER A 56 22.77 17.23 30.80
N VAL A 57 21.99 17.74 29.85
CA VAL A 57 21.53 16.97 28.67
C VAL A 57 22.71 16.64 27.75
N ILE A 58 23.55 17.63 27.44
CA ILE A 58 24.71 17.45 26.56
C ILE A 58 25.71 16.46 27.15
N LEU A 59 26.06 16.62 28.44
CA LEU A 59 27.03 15.76 29.12
C LEU A 59 26.48 14.34 29.31
N SER A 60 25.20 14.21 29.68
CA SER A 60 24.52 12.91 29.76
C SER A 60 24.55 12.16 28.43
N CYS A 61 24.17 12.83 27.33
CA CYS A 61 24.19 12.27 25.99
C CYS A 61 25.61 11.87 25.56
N THR A 62 26.59 12.73 25.84
CA THR A 62 28.01 12.48 25.49
C THR A 62 28.54 11.25 26.22
N VAL A 63 28.28 11.13 27.53
CA VAL A 63 28.73 9.98 28.33
C VAL A 63 28.06 8.69 27.87
N THR A 64 26.73 8.70 27.63
CA THR A 64 26.04 7.52 27.10
C THR A 64 26.63 7.09 25.75
N PHE A 65 26.90 8.03 24.85
CA PHE A 65 27.46 7.72 23.53
C PHE A 65 28.87 7.13 23.64
N LEU A 66 29.76 7.74 24.43
CA LEU A 66 31.14 7.27 24.59
C LEU A 66 31.22 5.89 25.23
N VAL A 67 30.43 5.65 26.29
CA VAL A 67 30.39 4.34 26.96
C VAL A 67 29.78 3.29 26.04
N ALA A 68 28.68 3.59 25.34
CA ALA A 68 28.08 2.67 24.38
C ALA A 68 29.04 2.32 23.24
N ALA A 69 29.71 3.32 22.66
CA ALA A 69 30.70 3.12 21.61
C ALA A 69 31.88 2.26 22.08
N PHE A 70 32.36 2.47 23.31
CA PHE A 70 33.40 1.64 23.90
C PHE A 70 32.95 0.19 24.13
N LEU A 71 31.76 -0.01 24.71
CA LEU A 71 31.19 -1.34 24.95
C LEU A 71 30.95 -2.11 23.65
N LEU A 72 30.42 -1.45 22.61
CA LEU A 72 30.21 -2.06 21.29
C LEU A 72 31.52 -2.40 20.59
N LYS A 73 32.55 -1.56 20.74
CA LYS A 73 33.88 -1.79 20.16
C LYS A 73 34.57 -3.03 20.77
N LEU A 74 34.25 -3.38 22.00
CA LEU A 74 34.76 -4.59 22.67
C LEU A 74 34.00 -5.87 22.27
N ASP A 75 32.79 -5.76 21.71
CA ASP A 75 31.90 -6.89 21.37
C ASP A 75 31.92 -7.22 19.85
N ARG A 76 32.95 -6.81 19.13
CA ARG A 76 33.01 -6.78 17.65
C ARG A 76 33.11 -8.16 16.96
N SER A 77 32.70 -9.26 17.60
CA SER A 77 32.89 -10.60 17.05
C SER A 77 31.69 -11.24 16.34
N GLU A 78 30.46 -10.70 16.36
CA GLU A 78 29.30 -11.45 15.78
C GLU A 78 28.18 -10.61 15.11
N ASP A 79 28.40 -9.39 14.59
CA ASP A 79 27.22 -8.51 14.38
C ASP A 79 27.18 -7.56 13.17
N GLU A 80 27.11 -8.13 11.96
CA GLU A 80 26.67 -7.39 10.76
C GLU A 80 25.13 -7.42 10.55
N GLY A 81 24.38 -8.20 11.35
CA GLY A 81 22.94 -8.43 11.16
C GLY A 81 21.99 -7.61 12.05
N ASP A 82 22.43 -7.11 13.22
CA ASP A 82 21.55 -6.50 14.23
C ASP A 82 21.28 -5.00 14.01
N LEU A 83 22.11 -4.31 13.22
CA LEU A 83 21.94 -2.86 12.96
C LEU A 83 20.66 -2.53 12.16
N SER A 84 20.26 -3.40 11.23
CA SER A 84 19.04 -3.21 10.43
C SER A 84 17.78 -3.46 11.27
N GLN A 85 17.79 -4.47 12.15
CA GLN A 85 16.68 -4.76 13.06
C GLN A 85 16.56 -3.74 14.20
N ALA A 86 17.69 -3.26 14.76
CA ALA A 86 17.69 -2.21 15.76
C ALA A 86 17.17 -0.88 15.20
N THR A 87 17.49 -0.57 13.95
CA THR A 87 16.97 0.60 13.24
C THR A 87 15.47 0.47 13.02
N ALA A 88 14.99 -0.69 12.54
CA ALA A 88 13.56 -0.95 12.36
C ALA A 88 12.76 -0.88 13.68
N SER A 89 13.33 -1.33 14.80
CA SER A 89 12.70 -1.26 16.12
C SER A 89 12.65 0.17 16.67
N MET A 90 13.67 1.00 16.41
CA MET A 90 13.64 2.42 16.75
C MET A 90 12.68 3.22 15.87
N GLU A 91 12.52 2.84 14.60
CA GLU A 91 11.57 3.44 13.67
C GLU A 91 10.11 3.13 14.03
N ALA A 92 9.84 1.93 14.55
CA ALA A 92 8.51 1.54 15.03
C ALA A 92 8.04 2.34 16.27
N MET A 93 8.97 2.81 17.11
CA MET A 93 8.65 3.54 18.35
C MET A 93 8.44 5.05 18.14
N LYS A 94 8.86 5.63 17.01
CA LYS A 94 8.87 7.11 16.83
C LYS A 94 7.68 7.69 16.06
N GLY A 95 6.64 6.91 15.81
CA GLY A 95 5.31 7.41 15.46
C GLY A 95 5.30 8.54 14.42
N LYS A 96 5.79 8.23 13.21
CA LYS A 96 5.57 8.88 11.90
C LYS A 96 6.80 8.57 11.04
N LYS A 97 6.64 7.62 10.11
CA LYS A 97 7.61 7.49 9.02
C LYS A 97 7.52 8.80 8.22
N SER A 98 8.65 9.47 8.01
CA SER A 98 8.81 10.54 7.03
C SER A 98 9.92 10.10 6.09
N VAL A 99 9.66 10.15 4.78
CA VAL A 99 10.62 9.94 3.67
C VAL A 99 11.97 10.64 3.82
N ALA A 100 12.13 11.56 4.77
CA ALA A 100 13.40 12.19 5.09
C ALA A 100 14.50 11.19 5.53
N SER A 101 14.17 9.99 6.04
CA SER A 101 15.19 9.00 6.42
C SER A 101 15.72 8.15 5.26
N GLY A 102 15.01 8.09 4.13
CA GLY A 102 15.45 7.35 2.93
C GLY A 102 16.59 8.03 2.16
N ALA A 103 16.80 9.32 2.37
CA ALA A 103 17.82 10.11 1.68
C ALA A 103 19.23 9.99 2.28
N LEU A 104 19.39 9.32 3.44
CA LEU A 104 20.69 9.20 4.14
C LEU A 104 21.26 7.77 4.14
N GLY A 105 20.60 6.82 3.50
CA GLY A 105 20.94 5.40 3.53
C GLY A 105 21.40 4.83 2.19
N GLY A 106 22.55 5.30 1.69
CA GLY A 106 23.40 4.52 0.78
C GLY A 106 23.17 4.66 -0.73
N GLY A 107 24.18 5.23 -1.41
CA GLY A 107 24.36 5.14 -2.86
C GLY A 107 24.76 6.47 -3.48
N ALA A 108 26.07 6.69 -3.67
CA ALA A 108 26.63 7.85 -4.35
C ALA A 108 26.11 7.94 -5.79
N GLY A 109 25.23 8.91 -6.04
CA GLY A 109 24.72 9.31 -7.35
C GLY A 109 24.22 10.75 -7.28
N ALA A 110 25.16 11.67 -7.53
CA ALA A 110 25.05 13.12 -7.66
C ALA A 110 23.65 13.79 -7.69
N ASP A 111 23.50 14.74 -6.76
CA ASP A 111 22.97 16.10 -6.97
C ASP A 111 22.13 16.35 -8.24
N ARG A 112 20.83 16.48 -8.01
CA ARG A 112 20.06 17.73 -8.17
C ARG A 112 18.64 17.43 -7.71
N GLU A 113 18.06 18.31 -6.89
CA GLU A 113 16.61 18.45 -6.78
C GLU A 113 16.09 18.91 -8.15
N ARG A 114 16.11 18.01 -9.14
CA ARG A 114 15.54 18.28 -10.45
C ARG A 114 14.04 18.25 -10.30
N PRO A 115 13.32 19.22 -10.91
CA PRO A 115 11.88 19.17 -10.98
C PRO A 115 11.42 17.79 -11.44
N ILE A 116 10.52 17.19 -10.66
CA ILE A 116 9.96 15.87 -10.95
C ILE A 116 8.81 16.11 -11.91
N HIS A 117 8.94 15.64 -13.15
CA HIS A 117 7.87 15.72 -14.15
C HIS A 117 7.37 14.34 -14.57
N SER A 118 8.16 13.29 -14.35
CA SER A 118 7.83 11.93 -14.77
C SER A 118 7.88 10.96 -13.60
N ILE A 119 6.72 10.39 -13.24
CA ILE A 119 6.55 9.41 -12.18
C ILE A 119 6.07 8.08 -12.76
N VAL A 120 6.73 6.98 -12.41
CA VAL A 120 6.27 5.62 -12.76
C VAL A 120 5.95 4.80 -11.52
N PHE A 121 4.79 4.16 -11.56
CA PHE A 121 4.39 3.13 -10.63
C PHE A 121 4.78 1.76 -11.20
N ALA A 122 5.82 1.16 -10.64
CA ALA A 122 6.32 -0.13 -11.12
C ALA A 122 5.84 -1.29 -10.25
N CYS A 123 5.33 -2.34 -10.90
CA CYS A 123 5.07 -3.63 -10.27
C CYS A 123 5.61 -4.77 -11.16
N ASP A 124 5.56 -6.01 -10.67
CA ASP A 124 6.16 -7.13 -11.38
C ASP A 124 5.51 -7.38 -12.77
N ALA A 125 4.17 -7.38 -12.83
CA ALA A 125 3.43 -7.63 -14.07
C ALA A 125 3.02 -6.38 -14.86
N GLY A 126 3.18 -5.18 -14.31
CA GLY A 126 2.77 -3.91 -14.91
C GLY A 126 1.26 -3.63 -14.96
N MET A 127 0.41 -4.65 -14.79
CA MET A 127 -1.04 -4.55 -14.77
C MET A 127 -1.54 -5.11 -13.42
N GLY A 128 -2.25 -4.29 -12.63
CA GLY A 128 -2.69 -4.67 -11.28
C GLY A 128 -2.75 -3.49 -10.31
N SER A 129 -2.40 -3.71 -9.04
CA SER A 129 -2.43 -2.72 -7.96
C SER A 129 -1.61 -1.44 -8.26
N SER A 130 -0.59 -1.52 -9.11
CA SER A 130 0.15 -0.35 -9.61
C SER A 130 -0.69 0.62 -10.44
N ALA A 131 -1.67 0.13 -11.21
CA ALA A 131 -2.58 0.98 -11.98
C ALA A 131 -3.55 1.74 -11.06
N MET A 132 -4.01 1.08 -9.99
CA MET A 132 -4.83 1.73 -8.96
C MET A 132 -4.03 2.76 -8.16
N GLY A 133 -2.82 2.42 -7.71
CA GLY A 133 -1.92 3.34 -7.02
C GLY A 133 -1.54 4.54 -7.89
N ALA A 134 -1.24 4.33 -9.17
CA ALA A 134 -1.00 5.40 -10.13
C ALA A 134 -2.22 6.31 -10.29
N SER A 135 -3.43 5.76 -10.32
CA SER A 135 -4.67 6.53 -10.44
C SER A 135 -4.96 7.36 -9.19
N VAL A 136 -4.70 6.82 -7.99
CA VAL A 136 -4.82 7.54 -6.72
C VAL A 136 -3.80 8.66 -6.61
N LEU A 137 -2.53 8.36 -6.93
CA LEU A 137 -1.46 9.34 -6.90
C LEU A 137 -1.68 10.45 -7.92
N ARG A 138 -2.08 10.12 -9.16
CA ARG A 138 -2.42 11.10 -10.20
C ARG A 138 -3.49 12.08 -9.72
N ARG A 139 -4.57 11.57 -9.10
CA ARG A 139 -5.64 12.40 -8.55
C ARG A 139 -5.12 13.36 -7.48
N LYS A 140 -4.32 12.87 -6.53
CA LYS A 140 -3.72 13.69 -5.46
C LYS A 140 -2.78 14.76 -5.98
N ILE A 141 -1.98 14.44 -7.01
CA ILE A 141 -1.05 15.37 -7.65
C ILE A 141 -1.82 16.48 -8.39
N THR A 142 -2.87 16.13 -9.13
CA THR A 142 -3.77 17.11 -9.77
C THR A 142 -4.50 17.97 -8.74
N GLU A 143 -5.03 17.39 -7.66
CA GLU A 143 -5.66 18.13 -6.55
C GLU A 143 -4.68 19.11 -5.87
N ALA A 144 -3.38 18.81 -5.88
CA ALA A 144 -2.33 19.68 -5.37
C ALA A 144 -1.82 20.74 -6.38
N GLY A 145 -2.34 20.76 -7.62
CA GLY A 145 -2.02 21.78 -8.63
C GLY A 145 -0.79 21.49 -9.50
N PHE A 146 -0.34 20.22 -9.57
CA PHE A 146 0.79 19.77 -10.39
C PHE A 146 0.32 19.09 -11.68
N ASP A 147 -0.32 19.83 -12.57
CA ASP A 147 -0.87 19.29 -13.83
C ASP A 147 0.20 18.94 -14.87
N ASP A 148 1.43 19.42 -14.68
CA ASP A 148 2.60 19.15 -15.52
C ASP A 148 3.31 17.83 -15.19
N VAL A 149 2.90 17.14 -14.12
CA VAL A 149 3.51 15.89 -13.66
C VAL A 149 2.77 14.68 -14.25
N THR A 150 3.49 13.89 -15.03
CA THR A 150 2.98 12.67 -15.64
C THR A 150 3.14 11.47 -14.71
N VAL A 151 2.04 10.74 -14.45
CA VAL A 151 2.06 9.49 -13.66
C VAL A 151 1.62 8.33 -14.53
N VAL A 152 2.49 7.34 -14.72
CA VAL A 152 2.22 6.11 -15.49
C VAL A 152 2.43 4.85 -14.64
N ASN A 153 1.94 3.69 -15.08
CA ASN A 153 2.27 2.40 -14.48
C ASN A 153 2.97 1.48 -15.51
N LYS A 154 3.97 0.73 -15.07
CA LYS A 154 4.72 -0.22 -15.93
C LYS A 154 5.16 -1.47 -15.17
N ALA A 155 5.47 -2.53 -15.92
CA ALA A 155 6.17 -3.69 -15.39
C ALA A 155 7.63 -3.33 -15.09
N ILE A 156 8.22 -3.87 -14.01
CA ILE A 156 9.63 -3.63 -13.66
C ILE A 156 10.56 -4.05 -14.80
N SER A 157 10.23 -5.13 -15.50
CA SER A 157 10.94 -5.62 -16.69
C SER A 157 10.93 -4.65 -17.88
N SER A 158 9.99 -3.71 -17.90
CA SER A 158 9.77 -2.71 -18.96
C SER A 158 10.15 -1.29 -18.54
N LEU A 159 10.80 -1.12 -17.38
CA LEU A 159 11.33 0.17 -16.96
C LEU A 159 12.54 0.58 -17.80
N GLY A 160 12.57 1.85 -18.19
CA GLY A 160 13.75 2.58 -18.61
C GLY A 160 14.20 3.52 -17.49
N ASP A 161 15.42 4.05 -17.61
CA ASP A 161 16.00 5.01 -16.66
C ASP A 161 15.65 6.47 -17.02
N ASP A 162 14.41 6.68 -17.49
CA ASP A 162 13.85 7.94 -18.00
C ASP A 162 12.87 8.62 -17.03
N TYR A 163 12.68 8.05 -15.84
CA TYR A 163 11.73 8.56 -14.83
C TYR A 163 12.47 9.32 -13.74
N ASP A 164 11.88 10.41 -13.26
CA ASP A 164 12.43 11.18 -12.15
C ASP A 164 12.13 10.51 -10.79
N LEU A 165 10.96 9.87 -10.70
CA LEU A 165 10.51 9.18 -9.48
C LEU A 165 9.85 7.83 -9.80
N VAL A 166 10.26 6.79 -9.08
CA VAL A 166 9.76 5.43 -9.20
C VAL A 166 9.09 5.01 -7.90
N VAL A 167 7.81 4.64 -7.97
CA VAL A 167 7.03 4.12 -6.85
C VAL A 167 6.85 2.62 -6.99
N THR A 168 7.24 1.84 -5.98
CA THR A 168 7.14 0.37 -5.97
C THR A 168 6.65 -0.17 -4.64
N HIS A 169 6.21 -1.43 -4.61
CA HIS A 169 6.07 -2.14 -3.34
C HIS A 169 7.43 -2.28 -2.66
N GLN A 170 7.48 -2.26 -1.33
CA GLN A 170 8.74 -2.43 -0.57
C GLN A 170 9.55 -3.66 -0.98
N ASP A 171 8.88 -4.78 -1.28
CA ASP A 171 9.54 -6.04 -1.67
C ASP A 171 10.12 -5.99 -3.09
N LEU A 172 9.71 -5.00 -3.89
CA LEU A 172 10.11 -4.84 -5.29
C LEU A 172 11.08 -3.69 -5.51
N THR A 173 11.31 -2.84 -4.51
CA THR A 173 12.15 -1.63 -4.63
C THR A 173 13.58 -1.96 -5.04
N ALA A 174 14.20 -2.96 -4.42
CA ALA A 174 15.57 -3.36 -4.75
C ALA A 174 15.73 -3.78 -6.23
N ARG A 175 14.71 -4.46 -6.77
CA ARG A 175 14.69 -4.88 -8.19
C ARG A 175 14.51 -3.68 -9.13
N ALA A 176 13.70 -2.70 -8.76
CA ALA A 176 13.52 -1.48 -9.54
C ALA A 176 14.78 -0.60 -9.55
N GLN A 177 15.45 -0.45 -8.41
CA GLN A 177 16.70 0.32 -8.27
C GLN A 177 17.81 -0.17 -9.20
N GLN A 178 17.88 -1.49 -9.47
CA GLN A 178 18.86 -2.05 -10.39
C GLN A 178 18.66 -1.59 -11.84
N ARG A 179 17.45 -1.18 -12.23
CA ARG A 179 17.12 -0.77 -13.60
C ARG A 179 17.02 0.74 -13.77
N THR A 180 16.66 1.46 -12.72
CA THR A 180 16.48 2.92 -12.73
C THR A 180 17.31 3.57 -11.63
N ALA A 181 18.63 3.50 -11.77
CA ALA A 181 19.55 3.99 -10.75
C ALA A 181 19.57 5.52 -10.65
N SER A 182 19.13 6.23 -11.69
CA SER A 182 19.09 7.69 -11.72
C SER A 182 17.85 8.29 -11.06
N ALA A 183 16.79 7.48 -10.90
CA ALA A 183 15.50 7.92 -10.38
C ALA A 183 15.44 7.95 -8.85
N THR A 184 14.60 8.81 -8.29
CA THR A 184 14.26 8.78 -6.85
C THR A 184 13.29 7.63 -6.58
N HIS A 185 13.58 6.76 -5.61
CA HIS A 185 12.72 5.60 -5.30
C HIS A 185 11.87 5.83 -4.05
N VAL A 186 10.57 5.55 -4.16
CA VAL A 186 9.63 5.55 -3.04
C VAL A 186 8.99 4.18 -2.92
N SER A 187 9.25 3.49 -1.82
CA SER A 187 8.58 2.22 -1.50
C SER A 187 7.22 2.47 -0.86
N VAL A 188 6.21 1.66 -1.15
CA VAL A 188 4.92 1.66 -0.44
C VAL A 188 4.59 0.26 0.07
N GLU A 189 3.88 0.20 1.20
CA GLU A 189 3.40 -1.06 1.80
C GLU A 189 2.04 -1.48 1.22
N ASN A 190 1.24 -0.54 0.72
CA ASN A 190 -0.06 -0.80 0.10
C ASN A 190 -0.33 0.24 -0.99
N PHE A 191 -0.85 -0.22 -2.12
CA PHE A 191 -1.12 0.58 -3.31
C PHE A 191 -2.42 1.40 -3.26
N MET A 192 -3.32 1.13 -2.32
CA MET A 192 -4.63 1.78 -2.29
C MET A 192 -4.73 2.95 -1.31
N GLY A 193 -3.83 3.03 -0.33
CA GLY A 193 -3.95 4.01 0.75
C GLY A 193 -2.67 4.06 1.58
N SER A 194 -1.59 4.53 0.97
CA SER A 194 -0.35 4.79 1.70
C SER A 194 -0.28 6.27 2.10
N PRO A 195 0.01 6.59 3.38
CA PRO A 195 0.40 7.95 3.78
C PRO A 195 1.57 8.51 2.95
N ARG A 196 2.36 7.62 2.34
CA ARG A 196 3.47 8.00 1.45
C ARG A 196 3.03 8.74 0.19
N TYR A 197 1.75 8.70 -0.20
CA TYR A 197 1.28 9.52 -1.32
C TYR A 197 1.24 11.00 -0.98
N ASP A 198 0.87 11.33 0.26
CA ASP A 198 0.90 12.70 0.73
C ASP A 198 2.35 13.18 0.83
N GLU A 199 3.28 12.30 1.23
CA GLU A 199 4.72 12.57 1.24
C GLU A 199 5.30 12.81 -0.17
N ILE A 200 4.81 12.11 -1.21
CA ILE A 200 5.20 12.38 -2.60
C ILE A 200 4.70 13.75 -3.04
N VAL A 201 3.47 14.14 -2.68
CA VAL A 201 2.93 15.48 -2.99
C VAL A 201 3.74 16.56 -2.26
N GLU A 202 4.14 16.34 -1.01
CA GLU A 202 5.04 17.25 -0.29
C GLU A 202 6.43 17.33 -0.94
N LEU A 203 6.97 16.22 -1.46
CA LEU A 203 8.20 16.22 -2.24
C LEU A 203 8.06 17.08 -3.50
N LEU A 204 6.96 16.96 -4.24
CA LEU A 204 6.67 17.81 -5.39
C LEU A 204 6.58 19.29 -5.01
N HIS A 205 5.92 19.63 -3.89
CA HIS A 205 5.92 21.01 -3.38
C HIS A 205 7.33 21.54 -3.11
N ARG A 206 8.24 20.73 -2.58
CA ARG A 206 9.62 21.21 -2.33
C ARG A 206 10.42 21.33 -3.62
N THR A 207 10.36 20.31 -4.48
CA THR A 207 11.23 20.19 -5.65
C THR A 207 10.73 21.01 -6.83
N ASN A 208 9.41 21.18 -6.98
CA ASN A 208 8.80 21.87 -8.13
C ASN A 208 8.34 23.30 -7.80
N ALA A 209 8.14 23.71 -6.52
CA ALA A 209 7.83 25.11 -6.19
C ALA A 209 8.98 26.09 -6.51
N GLY A 210 10.22 25.59 -6.62
CA GLY A 210 11.35 26.37 -7.13
C GLY A 210 11.30 26.59 -8.66
N ALA A 211 10.57 25.76 -9.41
CA ALA A 211 10.49 25.82 -10.86
C ALA A 211 9.36 26.74 -11.36
N THR A 212 8.29 26.89 -10.59
CA THR A 212 7.11 27.71 -10.97
C THR A 212 7.37 29.21 -11.00
N VAL A 213 8.45 29.71 -10.38
CA VAL A 213 8.85 31.13 -10.46
C VAL A 213 9.69 31.43 -11.71
N GLY A 214 10.27 30.41 -12.37
CA GLY A 214 11.12 30.59 -13.56
C GLY A 214 10.38 30.62 -14.89
N ALA A 215 9.17 30.07 -14.97
CA ALA A 215 8.41 29.93 -16.22
C ALA A 215 7.56 31.17 -16.60
N GLY A 216 7.38 32.12 -15.67
CA GLY A 216 6.53 33.30 -15.88
C GLY A 216 7.15 34.47 -16.65
N ALA A 217 8.43 34.40 -17.05
CA ALA A 217 9.15 35.52 -17.67
C ALA A 217 9.62 35.29 -19.12
N ALA A 218 9.30 34.15 -19.74
CA ALA A 218 9.73 33.82 -21.09
C ALA A 218 8.55 33.34 -21.96
N GLY A 219 7.62 34.26 -22.23
CA GLY A 219 6.43 33.95 -23.02
C GLY A 219 5.79 35.17 -23.67
N ALA A 220 6.59 36.12 -24.14
CA ALA A 220 6.13 37.22 -24.98
C ALA A 220 7.08 37.40 -26.16
N GLY A 221 6.69 36.86 -27.32
CA GLY A 221 7.35 37.16 -28.59
C GLY A 221 7.40 35.98 -29.55
N ALA A 222 6.40 35.88 -30.41
CA ALA A 222 6.54 35.79 -31.87
C ALA A 222 5.35 35.04 -32.49
N ALA A 223 4.40 35.83 -32.99
CA ALA A 223 3.50 35.42 -34.05
C ALA A 223 4.27 35.38 -35.38
N GLY A 224 3.90 34.48 -36.30
CA GLY A 224 4.09 34.70 -37.73
C GLY A 224 4.28 33.46 -38.62
N ALA A 225 3.23 33.18 -39.42
CA ALA A 225 3.20 32.53 -40.75
C ALA A 225 3.61 31.05 -40.85
N GLY A 226 2.75 30.11 -41.27
CA GLY A 226 2.17 29.94 -42.62
C GLY A 226 2.97 28.85 -43.36
N ALA A 227 2.46 27.84 -44.07
CA ALA A 227 1.18 27.57 -44.71
C ALA A 227 1.04 26.04 -44.93
N ALA A 228 -0.19 25.51 -44.86
CA ALA A 228 -0.94 24.89 -45.95
C ALA A 228 -0.43 23.55 -46.54
N GLY A 229 -1.27 22.52 -46.39
CA GLY A 229 -1.22 21.27 -47.13
C GLY A 229 -2.47 20.44 -46.86
N ALA A 230 -3.49 20.63 -47.70
CA ALA A 230 -4.81 20.02 -47.62
C ALA A 230 -4.89 18.61 -48.23
N GLY A 231 -5.89 17.83 -47.79
CA GLY A 231 -6.39 16.59 -48.39
C GLY A 231 -7.03 15.71 -47.31
N ALA A 232 -8.32 15.83 -46.95
CA ALA A 232 -9.56 15.52 -47.70
C ALA A 232 -9.74 14.01 -48.01
N GLY A 233 -10.84 13.43 -47.49
CA GLY A 233 -11.39 12.12 -47.88
C GLY A 233 -11.56 11.15 -46.70
N ALA A 234 -12.65 11.23 -45.93
CA ALA A 234 -13.94 10.54 -46.16
C ALA A 234 -13.95 9.04 -45.78
N ALA A 235 -14.48 8.74 -44.59
CA ALA A 235 -15.46 7.65 -44.40
C ALA A 235 -16.79 8.09 -45.06
N PRO A 236 -17.77 7.24 -45.43
CA PRO A 236 -18.21 6.04 -44.69
C PRO A 236 -18.69 4.87 -45.59
N ALA A 237 -19.06 3.73 -44.99
CA ALA A 237 -20.15 2.89 -45.52
C ALA A 237 -20.59 1.84 -44.50
N SER A 238 -21.90 1.83 -44.28
CA SER A 238 -22.72 0.89 -43.55
C SER A 238 -23.31 -0.19 -44.47
N SER A 239 -24.00 -1.14 -43.84
CA SER A 239 -25.12 -1.99 -44.32
C SER A 239 -24.74 -3.38 -44.90
N PRO A 240 -25.66 -4.37 -44.97
CA PRO A 240 -27.09 -4.30 -44.61
C PRO A 240 -27.65 -5.46 -43.75
N ASP A 241 -28.83 -5.18 -43.17
CA ASP A 241 -29.85 -6.15 -42.79
C ASP A 241 -30.37 -6.92 -44.02
N ASP A 242 -30.72 -8.19 -43.85
CA ASP A 242 -31.68 -8.88 -44.71
C ASP A 242 -32.57 -9.79 -43.85
N ASP A 243 -33.85 -9.45 -43.84
CA ASP A 243 -34.97 -10.25 -43.35
C ASP A 243 -35.22 -11.46 -44.26
N ARG A 244 -35.54 -12.62 -43.68
CA ARG A 244 -36.73 -13.44 -44.04
C ARG A 244 -36.73 -14.82 -43.37
N ASP A 245 -37.65 -14.96 -42.41
CA ASP A 245 -38.80 -15.87 -42.39
C ASP A 245 -38.63 -17.39 -42.63
N GLY A 246 -39.15 -18.15 -41.66
CA GLY A 246 -40.03 -19.30 -41.93
C GLY A 246 -39.51 -20.70 -41.58
N GLY A 247 -40.07 -21.33 -40.53
CA GLY A 247 -40.06 -22.79 -40.39
C GLY A 247 -40.27 -23.34 -38.98
N GLU A 248 -41.53 -23.66 -38.66
CA GLU A 248 -42.03 -24.30 -37.43
C GLU A 248 -41.38 -25.66 -37.08
N GLY A 249 -41.34 -25.99 -35.79
CA GLY A 249 -40.99 -27.32 -35.28
C GLY A 249 -41.00 -27.44 -33.76
N THR A 250 -42.20 -27.62 -33.21
CA THR A 250 -42.58 -28.42 -32.02
C THR A 250 -41.54 -28.79 -30.95
N ASP A 251 -41.86 -28.47 -29.70
CA ASP A 251 -42.13 -29.42 -28.59
C ASP A 251 -41.63 -28.87 -27.24
N GLY A 252 -42.40 -29.13 -26.19
CA GLY A 252 -42.38 -28.41 -24.94
C GLY A 252 -41.11 -28.62 -24.10
N THR A 253 -40.80 -27.59 -23.33
CA THR A 253 -40.45 -27.71 -21.91
C THR A 253 -40.51 -26.31 -21.29
N ASP A 254 -41.04 -26.26 -20.08
CA ASP A 254 -41.23 -25.09 -19.24
C ASP A 254 -39.89 -24.35 -19.01
N GLY A 255 -39.60 -23.40 -19.90
CA GLY A 255 -38.45 -22.53 -19.83
C GLY A 255 -38.73 -21.39 -18.84
N THR A 256 -38.38 -21.60 -17.58
CA THR A 256 -38.14 -20.50 -16.65
C THR A 256 -37.17 -19.54 -17.30
N LYS A 257 -37.63 -18.32 -17.62
CA LYS A 257 -36.83 -17.20 -18.12
C LYS A 257 -35.54 -17.12 -17.29
N GLY A 258 -34.40 -17.29 -17.96
CA GLY A 258 -33.09 -17.22 -17.35
C GLY A 258 -32.87 -15.87 -16.69
N THR A 259 -32.98 -15.83 -15.37
CA THR A 259 -32.29 -14.85 -14.56
C THR A 259 -30.81 -15.24 -14.62
N SER A 260 -29.95 -14.36 -15.13
CA SER A 260 -28.50 -14.52 -14.98
C SER A 260 -28.18 -14.83 -13.52
N ASP A 261 -27.52 -15.96 -13.25
CA ASP A 261 -27.15 -16.33 -11.87
C ASP A 261 -26.40 -15.16 -11.22
N PRO A 262 -26.81 -14.72 -10.01
CA PRO A 262 -26.16 -13.61 -9.35
C PRO A 262 -24.69 -13.94 -9.06
N VAL A 263 -23.82 -12.94 -9.20
CA VAL A 263 -22.39 -13.04 -8.90
C VAL A 263 -22.16 -13.58 -7.49
N LEU A 264 -22.97 -13.13 -6.52
CA LEU A 264 -23.02 -13.68 -5.17
C LEU A 264 -24.37 -14.37 -4.95
N SER A 265 -24.36 -15.70 -4.90
CA SER A 265 -25.53 -16.52 -4.52
C SER A 265 -25.57 -16.71 -3.00
N THR A 266 -26.76 -16.78 -2.40
CA THR A 266 -26.92 -17.13 -0.98
C THR A 266 -26.32 -18.51 -0.66
N GLY A 267 -26.33 -19.44 -1.63
CA GLY A 267 -25.68 -20.75 -1.51
C GLY A 267 -24.14 -20.70 -1.44
N SER A 268 -23.54 -19.53 -1.72
CA SER A 268 -22.10 -19.27 -1.60
C SER A 268 -21.73 -18.49 -0.33
N ILE A 269 -22.65 -18.33 0.63
CA ILE A 269 -22.46 -17.53 1.85
C ILE A 269 -22.49 -18.44 3.08
N VAL A 270 -21.49 -18.31 3.96
CA VAL A 270 -21.37 -19.02 5.24
C VAL A 270 -21.08 -18.02 6.36
N LEU A 271 -21.85 -18.06 7.45
CA LEU A 271 -21.77 -17.07 8.55
C LEU A 271 -21.01 -17.55 9.80
N GLY A 272 -20.53 -18.79 9.78
CA GLY A 272 -19.73 -19.41 10.84
C GLY A 272 -18.85 -20.48 10.20
N GLY A 273 -17.81 -20.04 9.50
CA GLY A 273 -16.87 -20.92 8.81
C GLY A 273 -16.10 -21.81 9.78
N GLY A 274 -15.72 -22.99 9.31
CA GLY A 274 -15.07 -24.03 10.14
C GLY A 274 -13.54 -24.02 10.11
N ALA A 275 -12.94 -23.23 9.23
CA ALA A 275 -11.49 -23.18 9.05
C ALA A 275 -10.75 -22.60 10.27
N SER A 276 -9.64 -23.24 10.61
CA SER A 276 -8.70 -22.82 11.67
C SER A 276 -7.36 -22.33 11.12
N SER A 277 -7.15 -22.43 9.81
CA SER A 277 -5.93 -22.02 9.12
C SER A 277 -6.23 -21.33 7.79
N MET A 278 -5.29 -20.52 7.32
CA MET A 278 -5.36 -19.87 6.01
C MET A 278 -5.67 -20.88 4.89
N THR A 279 -4.99 -22.02 4.88
CA THR A 279 -5.20 -23.08 3.88
C THR A 279 -6.63 -23.62 3.94
N GLU A 280 -7.14 -23.96 5.12
CA GLU A 280 -8.53 -24.43 5.27
C GLU A 280 -9.55 -23.37 4.83
N ALA A 281 -9.26 -22.08 5.07
CA ALA A 281 -10.16 -21.00 4.70
C ALA A 281 -10.18 -20.75 3.18
N ILE A 282 -9.03 -20.88 2.51
CA ILE A 282 -8.94 -20.85 1.03
C ILE A 282 -9.73 -22.02 0.45
N GLU A 283 -9.56 -23.21 1.02
CA GLU A 283 -10.27 -24.43 0.62
C GLU A 283 -11.79 -24.25 0.77
N GLU A 284 -12.25 -23.78 1.92
CA GLU A 284 -13.67 -23.54 2.21
C GLU A 284 -14.29 -22.53 1.24
N ALA A 285 -13.62 -21.41 1.00
CA ALA A 285 -14.05 -20.38 0.05
C ALA A 285 -14.06 -20.89 -1.40
N GLY A 286 -13.03 -21.65 -1.81
CA GLY A 286 -12.93 -22.24 -3.14
C GLY A 286 -13.99 -23.30 -3.40
N GLN A 287 -14.27 -24.17 -2.42
CA GLN A 287 -15.30 -25.20 -2.52
C GLN A 287 -16.71 -24.61 -2.64
N LEU A 288 -16.99 -23.44 -2.09
CA LEU A 288 -18.25 -22.71 -2.33
C LEU A 288 -18.41 -22.33 -3.82
N LEU A 289 -17.33 -21.88 -4.47
CA LEU A 289 -17.33 -21.56 -5.90
C LEU A 289 -17.51 -22.82 -6.76
N VAL A 290 -16.90 -23.94 -6.37
CA VAL A 290 -17.07 -25.24 -7.05
C VAL A 290 -18.52 -25.74 -6.90
N ARG A 291 -19.08 -25.69 -5.68
CA ARG A 291 -20.45 -26.14 -5.40
C ARG A 291 -21.51 -25.41 -6.20
N THR A 292 -21.29 -24.12 -6.48
CA THR A 292 -22.20 -23.32 -7.31
C THR A 292 -21.93 -23.43 -8.81
N GLY A 293 -21.01 -24.32 -9.21
CA GLY A 293 -20.65 -24.57 -10.60
C GLY A 293 -19.92 -23.41 -11.27
N ALA A 294 -19.42 -22.44 -10.51
CA ALA A 294 -18.75 -21.26 -11.05
C ALA A 294 -17.33 -21.55 -11.55
N VAL A 295 -16.67 -22.52 -10.92
CA VAL A 295 -15.30 -22.93 -11.25
C VAL A 295 -15.14 -24.45 -11.23
N GLU A 296 -14.13 -24.94 -11.91
CA GLU A 296 -13.72 -26.34 -11.81
C GLU A 296 -12.90 -26.60 -10.52
N PRO A 297 -12.86 -27.85 -10.00
CA PRO A 297 -12.11 -28.17 -8.78
C PRO A 297 -10.64 -27.73 -8.80
N ALA A 298 -9.99 -27.80 -9.97
CA ALA A 298 -8.60 -27.37 -10.16
C ALA A 298 -8.37 -25.88 -9.86
N TYR A 299 -9.43 -25.05 -9.86
CA TYR A 299 -9.32 -23.64 -9.51
C TYR A 299 -8.94 -23.42 -8.04
N VAL A 300 -9.32 -24.34 -7.14
CA VAL A 300 -9.02 -24.24 -5.70
C VAL A 300 -7.51 -24.37 -5.47
N GLU A 301 -6.84 -25.31 -6.15
CA GLU A 301 -5.38 -25.43 -6.13
C GLU A 301 -4.69 -24.15 -6.61
N ALA A 302 -5.24 -23.52 -7.66
CA ALA A 302 -4.72 -22.25 -8.16
C ALA A 302 -4.92 -21.09 -7.16
N MET A 303 -5.95 -21.14 -6.30
CA MET A 303 -6.13 -20.16 -5.22
C MET A 303 -5.03 -20.32 -4.15
N HIS A 304 -4.70 -21.56 -3.78
CA HIS A 304 -3.58 -21.84 -2.88
C HIS A 304 -2.25 -21.39 -3.47
N GLU A 305 -1.97 -21.75 -4.72
CA GLU A 305 -0.76 -21.33 -5.44
C GLU A 305 -0.63 -19.80 -5.47
N ARG A 306 -1.71 -19.09 -5.82
CA ARG A 306 -1.74 -17.63 -5.87
C ARG A 306 -1.38 -17.00 -4.52
N GLU A 307 -1.89 -17.57 -3.43
CA GLU A 307 -1.62 -17.09 -2.07
C GLU A 307 -0.14 -17.29 -1.69
N THR A 308 0.55 -18.31 -2.19
CA THR A 308 1.99 -18.49 -1.88
C THR A 308 2.85 -17.32 -2.36
N SER A 309 2.44 -16.65 -3.45
CA SER A 309 3.20 -15.55 -4.06
C SER A 309 3.10 -14.25 -3.26
N VAL A 310 1.88 -13.78 -3.02
CA VAL A 310 1.61 -12.53 -2.30
C VAL A 310 0.34 -12.73 -1.51
N SER A 311 0.31 -12.22 -0.28
CA SER A 311 -0.86 -12.35 0.56
C SER A 311 -2.09 -11.66 -0.04
N THR A 312 -3.24 -12.34 -0.02
CA THR A 312 -4.52 -11.75 -0.43
C THR A 312 -5.27 -11.05 0.70
N PHE A 313 -4.64 -10.87 1.87
CA PHE A 313 -5.17 -10.05 2.94
C PHE A 313 -5.22 -8.57 2.53
N MET A 314 -6.39 -7.94 2.69
CA MET A 314 -6.67 -6.58 2.21
C MET A 314 -6.89 -5.55 3.33
N GLY A 315 -6.90 -5.98 4.60
CA GLY A 315 -7.18 -5.12 5.75
C GLY A 315 -8.63 -5.21 6.23
N ASN A 316 -8.90 -4.63 7.41
CA ASN A 316 -10.23 -4.64 8.04
C ASN A 316 -10.86 -6.05 8.15
N GLY A 317 -10.03 -7.04 8.47
CA GLY A 317 -10.46 -8.43 8.61
C GLY A 317 -10.73 -9.17 7.30
N LEU A 318 -10.50 -8.57 6.13
CA LEU A 318 -10.78 -9.18 4.83
C LEU A 318 -9.55 -9.88 4.21
N ALA A 319 -9.74 -11.12 3.76
CA ALA A 319 -8.89 -11.78 2.77
C ALA A 319 -9.70 -12.13 1.51
N ILE A 320 -9.06 -12.02 0.33
CA ILE A 320 -9.72 -12.23 -0.97
C ILE A 320 -8.97 -13.27 -1.81
N PRO A 321 -9.01 -14.57 -1.43
CA PRO A 321 -8.35 -15.60 -2.21
C PRO A 321 -8.97 -15.72 -3.61
N HIS A 322 -8.11 -15.85 -4.62
CA HIS A 322 -8.46 -15.96 -6.03
C HIS A 322 -7.39 -16.77 -6.75
N GLY A 323 -7.74 -17.37 -7.89
CA GLY A 323 -6.81 -18.19 -8.67
C GLY A 323 -5.71 -17.39 -9.37
N THR A 324 -4.71 -18.10 -9.88
CA THR A 324 -3.68 -17.55 -10.79
C THR A 324 -4.27 -17.13 -12.14
N ASN A 325 -3.50 -16.39 -12.95
CA ASN A 325 -3.97 -15.96 -14.27
C ASN A 325 -4.09 -17.15 -15.24
N GLU A 326 -3.25 -18.15 -15.06
CA GLU A 326 -3.19 -19.39 -15.84
C GLU A 326 -4.45 -20.24 -15.62
N ALA A 327 -5.04 -20.15 -14.43
CA ALA A 327 -6.26 -20.87 -14.07
C ALA A 327 -7.56 -20.20 -14.56
N LYS A 328 -7.49 -19.11 -15.33
CA LYS A 328 -8.69 -18.45 -15.91
C LYS A 328 -9.55 -19.40 -16.75
N GLY A 329 -8.94 -20.39 -17.41
CA GLY A 329 -9.67 -21.40 -18.19
C GLY A 329 -10.56 -22.33 -17.35
N ALA A 330 -10.33 -22.41 -16.03
CA ALA A 330 -11.14 -23.19 -15.10
C ALA A 330 -12.36 -22.41 -14.55
N ILE A 331 -12.54 -21.15 -14.95
CA ILE A 331 -13.68 -20.31 -14.54
C ILE A 331 -14.80 -20.47 -15.58
N ARG A 332 -15.95 -20.99 -15.15
CA ARG A 332 -17.14 -21.17 -16.00
C ARG A 332 -17.99 -19.91 -16.08
N ARG A 333 -18.07 -19.17 -14.97
CA ARG A 333 -18.74 -17.87 -14.86
C ARG A 333 -18.15 -17.07 -13.70
N THR A 334 -18.28 -15.75 -13.77
CA THR A 334 -17.92 -14.87 -12.67
C THR A 334 -18.78 -15.16 -11.44
N ALA A 335 -18.14 -15.33 -10.29
CA ALA A 335 -18.80 -15.59 -9.02
C ALA A 335 -17.94 -15.21 -7.81
N VAL A 336 -18.61 -15.01 -6.69
CA VAL A 336 -18.04 -14.72 -5.39
C VAL A 336 -18.59 -15.68 -4.34
N SER A 337 -17.73 -16.12 -3.42
CA SER A 337 -18.12 -16.77 -2.18
C SER A 337 -17.78 -15.89 -0.99
N PHE A 338 -18.50 -16.08 0.12
CA PHE A 338 -18.28 -15.34 1.35
C PHE A 338 -18.31 -16.29 2.54
N VAL A 339 -17.29 -16.19 3.38
CA VAL A 339 -17.22 -16.89 4.66
C VAL A 339 -16.89 -15.88 5.75
N ARG A 340 -17.68 -15.87 6.82
CA ARG A 340 -17.36 -15.16 8.06
C ARG A 340 -16.97 -16.18 9.14
N TYR A 341 -15.92 -15.86 9.89
CA TYR A 341 -15.44 -16.65 11.02
C TYR A 341 -15.73 -15.95 12.34
N ASP A 342 -16.21 -16.70 13.33
CA ASP A 342 -16.41 -16.19 14.69
C ASP A 342 -15.06 -15.90 15.38
N GLU A 343 -14.07 -16.75 15.13
CA GLU A 343 -12.67 -16.54 15.51
C GLU A 343 -11.85 -16.22 14.27
N PRO A 344 -11.13 -15.08 14.22
CA PRO A 344 -10.35 -14.71 13.04
C PRO A 344 -9.28 -15.74 12.71
N VAL A 345 -9.19 -16.11 11.44
CA VAL A 345 -8.15 -17.00 10.91
C VAL A 345 -6.83 -16.23 10.79
N ASP A 346 -5.71 -16.81 11.25
CA ASP A 346 -4.40 -16.22 11.00
C ASP A 346 -4.04 -16.29 9.51
N TRP A 347 -3.87 -15.12 8.92
CA TRP A 347 -3.52 -14.93 7.53
C TRP A 347 -2.12 -14.32 7.44
N LYS A 348 -1.10 -15.15 7.71
CA LYS A 348 0.32 -14.75 7.74
C LYS A 348 0.60 -13.62 8.75
N GLY A 349 0.09 -13.78 9.98
CA GLY A 349 0.23 -12.79 11.06
C GLY A 349 -0.81 -11.68 11.03
N LYS A 350 -1.86 -11.80 10.20
CA LYS A 350 -2.98 -10.85 10.11
C LYS A 350 -4.30 -11.57 10.40
N PRO A 351 -5.18 -11.02 11.26
CA PRO A 351 -6.45 -11.67 11.57
C PRO A 351 -7.48 -11.44 10.44
N ALA A 352 -7.91 -12.52 9.80
CA ALA A 352 -8.98 -12.50 8.79
C ALA A 352 -10.30 -13.02 9.39
N THR A 353 -11.27 -12.13 9.55
CA THR A 353 -12.65 -12.45 9.98
C THR A 353 -13.53 -12.80 8.78
N PHE A 354 -13.20 -12.27 7.61
CA PHE A 354 -13.96 -12.40 6.37
C PHE A 354 -13.06 -12.93 5.27
N VAL A 355 -13.50 -14.01 4.63
CA VAL A 355 -12.82 -14.59 3.46
C VAL A 355 -13.78 -14.57 2.29
N VAL A 356 -13.37 -13.88 1.22
CA VAL A 356 -14.19 -13.71 0.03
C VAL A 356 -13.50 -14.34 -1.16
N GLY A 357 -13.92 -15.54 -1.56
CA GLY A 357 -13.38 -16.21 -2.73
C GLY A 357 -13.86 -15.53 -4.00
N VAL A 358 -12.96 -15.21 -4.93
CA VAL A 358 -13.35 -14.52 -6.18
C VAL A 358 -12.89 -15.31 -7.40
N ALA A 359 -13.85 -15.62 -8.27
CA ALA A 359 -13.61 -16.10 -9.63
C ALA A 359 -14.16 -15.06 -10.62
N GLY A 360 -13.30 -14.43 -11.40
CA GLY A 360 -13.72 -13.46 -12.42
C GLY A 360 -13.36 -13.94 -13.82
N ALA A 361 -14.35 -14.04 -14.70
CA ALA A 361 -14.11 -14.24 -16.11
C ALA A 361 -13.64 -12.92 -16.75
N GLY A 362 -12.59 -12.97 -17.58
CA GLY A 362 -12.06 -11.78 -18.26
C GLY A 362 -11.53 -10.71 -17.31
N ASP A 363 -12.07 -9.49 -17.43
CA ASP A 363 -11.67 -8.28 -16.68
C ASP A 363 -12.60 -7.96 -15.49
N GLU A 364 -13.67 -8.73 -15.28
CA GLU A 364 -14.67 -8.50 -14.24
C GLU A 364 -14.12 -8.66 -12.81
N HIS A 365 -13.04 -9.44 -12.67
CA HIS A 365 -12.35 -9.66 -11.39
C HIS A 365 -11.98 -8.34 -10.70
N LEU A 366 -11.42 -7.38 -11.44
CA LEU A 366 -10.99 -6.09 -10.89
C LEU A 366 -12.16 -5.24 -10.41
N ALA A 367 -13.30 -5.30 -11.11
CA ALA A 367 -14.50 -4.58 -10.72
C ALA A 367 -15.04 -5.10 -9.39
N ILE A 368 -15.06 -6.43 -9.21
CA ILE A 368 -15.45 -7.09 -7.95
C ILE A 368 -14.50 -6.69 -6.82
N LEU A 369 -13.19 -6.75 -7.05
CA LEU A 369 -12.19 -6.35 -6.05
C LEU A 369 -12.36 -4.89 -5.61
N ALA A 370 -12.59 -3.96 -6.54
CA ALA A 370 -12.80 -2.56 -6.23
C ALA A 370 -14.06 -2.32 -5.39
N LYS A 371 -15.14 -3.05 -5.69
CA LYS A 371 -16.41 -2.96 -4.94
C LYS A 371 -16.24 -3.53 -3.51
N LEU A 372 -15.60 -4.70 -3.37
CA LEU A 372 -15.27 -5.28 -2.06
C LEU A 372 -14.39 -4.34 -1.24
N ALA A 373 -13.33 -3.79 -1.84
CA ALA A 373 -12.46 -2.81 -1.20
C ALA A 373 -13.24 -1.59 -0.67
N LYS A 374 -14.19 -1.08 -1.45
CA LYS A 374 -15.03 0.06 -1.03
C LYS A 374 -15.89 -0.31 0.19
N ILE A 375 -16.54 -1.46 0.18
CA ILE A 375 -17.39 -1.93 1.28
C ILE A 375 -16.56 -2.10 2.54
N PHE A 376 -15.43 -2.79 2.45
CA PHE A 376 -14.59 -3.08 3.61
C PHE A 376 -13.77 -1.87 4.09
N SER A 377 -13.73 -0.77 3.34
CA SER A 377 -13.17 0.51 3.80
C SER A 377 -14.16 1.30 4.66
N ASP A 378 -15.45 0.98 4.58
CA ASP A 378 -16.51 1.62 5.38
C ASP A 378 -16.75 0.81 6.67
N LYS A 379 -16.36 1.39 7.81
CA LYS A 379 -16.53 0.78 9.14
C LYS A 379 -17.99 0.44 9.45
N ALA A 380 -18.95 1.22 8.95
CA ALA A 380 -20.37 0.94 9.18
C ALA A 380 -20.81 -0.31 8.41
N GLN A 381 -20.30 -0.51 7.19
CA GLN A 381 -20.61 -1.72 6.41
C GLN A 381 -19.93 -2.96 7.01
N VAL A 382 -18.68 -2.83 7.46
CA VAL A 382 -17.99 -3.93 8.16
C VAL A 382 -18.76 -4.34 9.41
N ALA A 383 -19.18 -3.39 10.25
CA ALA A 383 -19.98 -3.68 11.44
C ALA A 383 -21.33 -4.36 11.10
N ARG A 384 -21.95 -4.01 9.97
CA ARG A 384 -23.16 -4.70 9.47
C ARG A 384 -22.86 -6.14 9.07
N LEU A 385 -21.72 -6.41 8.41
CA LEU A 385 -21.29 -7.77 8.05
C LEU A 385 -20.96 -8.61 9.30
N GLU A 386 -20.38 -8.00 10.34
CA GLU A 386 -20.14 -8.66 11.64
C GLU A 386 -21.46 -9.01 12.34
N ALA A 387 -22.46 -8.13 12.28
CA ALA A 387 -23.75 -8.32 12.93
C ALA A 387 -24.74 -9.18 12.13
N ALA A 388 -24.48 -9.45 10.85
CA ALA A 388 -25.40 -10.16 9.97
C ALA A 388 -25.73 -11.57 10.51
N THR A 389 -26.99 -11.96 10.43
CA THR A 389 -27.49 -13.25 10.96
C THR A 389 -28.03 -14.17 9.87
N SER A 390 -28.13 -13.68 8.63
CA SER A 390 -28.61 -14.45 7.48
C SER A 390 -27.77 -14.24 6.22
N ALA A 391 -27.80 -15.22 5.31
CA ALA A 391 -27.10 -15.13 4.04
C ALA A 391 -27.69 -14.00 3.17
N GLU A 392 -28.98 -13.76 3.29
CA GLU A 392 -29.72 -12.70 2.60
C GLU A 392 -29.26 -11.31 3.03
N GLU A 393 -29.04 -11.07 4.33
CA GLU A 393 -28.48 -9.80 4.83
C GLU A 393 -27.07 -9.54 4.29
N VAL A 394 -26.21 -10.56 4.26
CA VAL A 394 -24.87 -10.44 3.68
C VAL A 394 -24.97 -10.18 2.17
N GLN A 395 -25.83 -10.89 1.47
CA GLN A 395 -26.06 -10.68 0.05
C GLN A 395 -26.57 -9.26 -0.21
N GLU A 396 -27.44 -8.70 0.62
CA GLU A 396 -27.91 -7.32 0.49
C GLU A 396 -26.78 -6.31 0.68
N ILE A 397 -25.96 -6.47 1.72
CA ILE A 397 -24.81 -5.60 2.00
C ILE A 397 -23.81 -5.65 0.83
N LEU A 398 -23.57 -6.85 0.31
CA LEU A 398 -22.66 -7.12 -0.80
C LEU A 398 -23.34 -7.03 -2.16
N SER A 399 -24.62 -6.69 -2.27
CA SER A 399 -25.33 -6.63 -3.56
C SER A 399 -24.81 -5.53 -4.46
N SER A 400 -24.17 -4.51 -3.87
CA SER A 400 -23.40 -3.50 -4.59
C SER A 400 -22.09 -4.03 -5.22
N VAL A 401 -21.70 -5.29 -4.91
CA VAL A 401 -20.60 -6.05 -5.51
C VAL A 401 -20.98 -6.65 -6.87
N ALA A 402 -22.27 -6.97 -7.09
CA ALA A 402 -22.81 -7.52 -8.34
C ALA A 402 -22.79 -6.47 -9.47
#